data_AF-A0A376F9L9-F1
#
_entry.id   AF-A0A376F9L9-F1
#
_cell.length_a   1.000
_cell.length_b   1.000
_cell.length_c   1.000
_cell.angle_alpha   90.00
_cell.angle_beta   90.00
_cell.angle_gamma   90.00
#
_symmetry.space_group_name_H-M   'P 1'
#
loop_
_entity.id
_entity.type
_entity.pdbx_description
1 polymer ?
#
loop_
_entity_poly.entity_id
_entity_poly.type
_entity_poly.pdbx_seq_one_letter_code
_entity_poly.pdbx_strand_id
1 'polypeptide(L)' 'MVDAILTNTLLPQMSQILLTASRSDEQYRRLHVTCEQGEFHCQFAA' A
#
# COMPACT_ATOMS: atom_id res chain seq x y z
N MET A 1 13.51 -6.36 12.06
CA MET A 1 12.88 -7.10 10.95
C MET A 1 11.60 -6.45 10.47
N VAL A 2 10.69 -6.04 11.35
CA VAL A 2 9.47 -5.30 10.96
C VAL A 2 9.78 -3.98 10.23
N ASP A 3 10.84 -3.29 10.64
CA ASP A 3 11.28 -2.02 10.04
C ASP A 3 11.59 -2.16 8.54
N ALA A 4 12.33 -3.21 8.16
CA ALA A 4 12.69 -3.50 6.78
C ALA A 4 11.49 -3.86 5.90
N ILE A 5 10.46 -4.49 6.47
CA ILE A 5 9.21 -4.78 5.76
C ILE A 5 8.42 -3.50 5.51
N LEU A 6 8.36 -2.62 6.52
CA LEU A 6 7.73 -1.31 6.39
C LEU A 6 8.41 -0.47 5.31
N THR A 7 9.74 -0.38 5.35
CA THR A 7 10.50 0.53 4.47
C THR A 7 10.69 -0.02 3.06
N ASN A 8 10.90 -1.32 2.90
CA ASN A 8 11.29 -1.90 1.61
C ASN A 8 10.13 -2.54 0.85
N THR A 9 9.00 -2.80 1.53
CA THR A 9 7.85 -3.46 0.92
C THR A 9 6.61 -2.57 1.00
N LEU A 10 6.22 -2.15 2.20
CA LEU A 10 4.98 -1.39 2.37
C LEU A 10 5.07 0.04 1.81
N LEU A 11 6.12 0.79 2.11
CA LEU A 11 6.28 2.16 1.61
C LEU A 11 6.34 2.24 0.07
N PRO A 12 7.11 1.39 -0.64
CA PRO A 12 7.09 1.37 -2.11
C PRO A 12 5.72 1.01 -2.68
N GLN A 13 5.04 0.00 -2.12
CA GLN A 13 3.68 -0.36 -2.54
C GLN A 13 2.72 0.82 -2.35
N MET A 14 2.73 1.46 -1.18
CA MET A 14 1.89 2.62 -0.89
C MET A 14 2.13 3.77 -1.86
N SER A 15 3.41 4.10 -2.13
CA SER A 15 3.79 5.15 -3.07
C SER A 15 3.26 4.86 -4.48
N GLN A 16 3.44 3.62 -4.97
CA GLN A 16 2.96 3.22 -6.28
C GLN A 16 1.44 3.31 -6.40
N ILE A 17 0.72 2.88 -5.36
CA ILE A 17 -0.75 2.88 -5.35
C ILE A 17 -1.27 4.33 -5.29
N LEU A 18 -0.68 5.20 -4.45
CA LEU A 18 -1.02 6.64 -4.39
C LEU A 18 -0.74 7.37 -5.71
N LEU A 19 0.38 7.08 -6.36
CA LEU A 19 0.72 7.67 -7.67
C LEU A 19 -0.26 7.25 -8.76
N THR A 20 -0.65 5.97 -8.78
CA THR A 20 -1.65 5.46 -9.73
C THR A 20 -3.03 6.08 -9.46
N ALA A 21 -3.45 6.17 -8.19
CA ALA A 21 -4.69 6.80 -7.77
C ALA A 21 -4.75 8.29 -8.16
N SER A 22 -3.66 9.02 -7.90
CA SER A 22 -3.54 10.43 -8.27
C SER A 22 -3.65 10.65 -9.78
N ARG A 23 -3.27 9.66 -10.60
CA ARG A 23 -3.43 9.71 -12.06
C ARG A 23 -4.88 9.45 -12.50
N SER A 24 -5.63 8.64 -11.75
CA SER A 24 -7.02 8.28 -12.05
C SER A 24 -8.05 9.24 -11.45
N ASP A 25 -7.62 10.32 -10.78
CA ASP A 25 -8.48 11.25 -10.00
C ASP A 25 -9.34 10.54 -8.93
N GLU A 26 -8.92 9.34 -8.52
CA GLU A 26 -9.66 8.53 -7.55
C GLU A 26 -9.30 8.97 -6.13
N GLN A 27 -10.30 9.48 -5.39
CA GLN A 27 -10.14 9.89 -3.99
C GLN A 27 -10.10 8.69 -3.05
N TYR A 28 -9.01 7.92 -3.08
CA TYR A 28 -8.82 6.87 -2.10
C TYR A 28 -8.35 7.46 -0.76
N ARG A 29 -9.22 7.36 0.25
CA ARG A 29 -8.96 7.91 1.60
C ARG A 29 -8.45 6.87 2.59
N ARG A 30 -8.56 5.58 2.27
CA ARG A 30 -8.24 4.49 3.19
C ARG A 30 -7.42 3.43 2.49
N LEU A 31 -6.23 3.17 3.03
CA LEU A 31 -5.40 2.04 2.65
C LEU A 31 -5.69 0.87 3.60
N HIS A 32 -6.03 -0.28 3.04
CA HIS A 32 -6.13 -1.54 3.75
C HIS A 32 -4.80 -2.30 3.60
N VAL A 33 -4.20 -2.67 4.73
CA VAL A 33 -2.99 -3.48 4.76
C VAL A 33 -3.37 -4.84 5.33
N THR A 34 -3.18 -5.89 4.54
CA THR A 34 -3.40 -7.28 4.97
C THR A 34 -2.07 -8.01 5.05
N CYS A 35 -2.01 -9.03 5.91
CA CYS A 35 -0.89 -9.95 5.97
C CYS A 35 -1.42 -11.34 5.64
N GLU A 36 -1.07 -11.87 4.48
CA GLU A 36 -1.47 -13.21 4.04
C GLU A 36 -0.21 -14.02 3.74
N GLN A 37 -0.16 -15.25 4.27
CA GLN A 37 0.97 -16.18 4.07
C GLN A 37 2.37 -15.60 4.41
N GLY A 38 2.45 -14.61 5.30
CA GLY A 38 3.70 -13.96 5.69
C GLY A 38 4.14 -12.81 4.78
N GLU A 39 3.32 -12.45 3.79
CA GLU A 39 3.51 -11.28 2.94
C GLU A 39 2.52 -10.18 3.30
N PHE A 40 2.98 -8.94 3.21
CA PHE A 40 2.13 -7.79 3.41
C PHE A 40 1.65 -7.24 2.08
N HIS A 41 0.33 -7.06 1.97
CA HIS A 41 -0.33 -6.51 0.80
C HIS A 41 -1.03 -5.21 1.17
N CYS A 42 -0.91 -4.23 0.28
CA CYS A 42 -1.57 -2.94 0.38
C CYS A 42 -2.60 -2.79 -0.73
N GLN A 43 -3.84 -2.46 -0.39
CA GLN A 43 -4.91 -2.15 -1.35
C GLN A 43 -5.72 -0.95 -0.85
N PHE A 44 -6.24 -0.13 -1.76
CA PHE A 44 -7.18 0.90 -1.33
C PHE A 44 -8.56 0.31 -1.08
N ALA A 45 -9.18 0.72 0.03
CA ALA A 45 -10.59 0.48 0.26
C ALA A 45 -11.39 1.61 -0.42
N ALA A 46 -12.33 1.21 -1.28
CA ALA A 46 -13.34 2.11 -1.84
C ALA A 46 -14.20 2.79 -0.75
#